data_AF-A0A3R5W857-F1
#
_entry.id   AF-A0A3R5W857-F1
#
_cell.length_a   1.000
_cell.length_b   1.000
_cell.length_c   1.000
_cell.angle_alpha   90.00
_cell.angle_beta   90.00
_cell.angle_gamma   90.00
#
_symmetry.space_group_name_H-M   'P 1'
#
loop_
_entity.id
_entity.type
_entity.pdbx_description
1 polymer ?
#
loop_
_entity_poly.entity_id
_entity_poly.type
_entity_poly.pdbx_seq_one_letter_code
_entity_poly.pdbx_strand_id
1 'polypeptide(L)'
;MFSKMNKTENFTPGLICVLHTFGRDLKWNPHIHALISEGGAGNITPWRPVKHFDYNFLRNAFRKVLLERLTSRIGPAFRKVKNEMYTKHADGFYVRAKPNLCTPDITIKYISR
;
A
#
# COMPACT_ATOMS: atom_id res chain seq x y z
N MET A 1 -5.66 -10.36 0.04
CA MET A 1 -4.91 -11.11 -1.00
C MET A 1 -4.45 -12.44 -0.42
N PHE A 2 -3.55 -12.45 0.58
CA PHE A 2 -3.02 -13.66 1.20
C PHE A 2 -4.06 -14.58 1.86
N SER A 3 -4.90 -14.05 2.77
CA SER A 3 -5.96 -14.84 3.43
C SER A 3 -7.01 -15.43 2.47
N LYS A 4 -7.13 -14.90 1.26
CA LYS A 4 -8.04 -15.44 0.22
C LYS A 4 -7.43 -16.58 -0.58
N MET A 5 -6.11 -16.79 -0.54
CA MET A 5 -5.44 -17.86 -1.30
C MET A 5 -5.81 -19.24 -0.76
N ASN A 6 -5.91 -19.37 0.56
CA ASN A 6 -6.41 -20.56 1.24
C ASN A 6 -6.94 -20.12 2.61
N LYS A 7 -8.23 -20.35 2.86
CA LYS A 7 -8.90 -19.92 4.09
C LYS A 7 -8.43 -20.71 5.33
N THR A 8 -8.11 -21.99 5.17
CA THR A 8 -7.63 -22.86 6.25
C THR A 8 -6.22 -22.46 6.69
N GLU A 9 -5.35 -22.12 5.73
CA GLU A 9 -4.00 -21.65 6.03
C GLU A 9 -3.99 -20.21 6.55
N ASN A 10 -4.93 -19.36 6.13
CA ASN A 10 -5.00 -17.94 6.50
C ASN A 10 -3.63 -17.22 6.38
N PHE A 11 -3.00 -17.37 5.21
CA PHE A 11 -1.65 -16.83 4.99
C PHE A 11 -1.56 -15.35 5.39
N THR A 12 -0.55 -15.04 6.20
CA THR A 12 -0.27 -13.71 6.74
C THR A 12 1.12 -13.26 6.30
N PRO A 13 1.24 -12.18 5.51
CA PRO A 13 2.53 -11.63 5.14
C PRO A 13 3.13 -10.81 6.28
N GLY A 14 4.46 -10.64 6.26
CA GLY A 14 5.13 -9.56 6.98
C GLY A 14 4.79 -8.21 6.35
N LEU A 15 4.52 -7.20 7.19
CA LEU A 15 4.15 -5.85 6.77
C LEU A 15 4.82 -4.83 7.69
N ILE A 16 5.54 -3.87 7.10
CA ILE A 16 6.01 -2.66 7.79
C ILE A 16 5.47 -1.47 7.02
N CYS A 17 4.78 -0.56 7.70
CA CYS A 17 4.25 0.66 7.10
C CYS A 17 4.75 1.88 7.86
N VAL A 18 5.28 2.86 7.13
CA VAL A 18 5.77 4.13 7.69
C VAL A 18 5.10 5.28 6.96
N LEU A 19 4.52 6.21 7.72
CA LEU A 19 3.91 7.44 7.19
C LEU A 19 4.96 8.55 7.21
N HIS A 20 5.24 9.13 6.05
CA HIS A 20 6.04 10.34 5.92
C HIS A 20 5.14 11.51 5.57
N THR A 21 5.43 12.67 6.14
CA THR A 21 4.68 13.91 5.91
C THR A 21 5.30 14.78 4.80
N PHE A 22 6.63 14.75 4.70
CA PHE A 22 7.40 15.60 3.80
C PHE A 22 8.18 14.79 2.76
N GLY A 23 8.38 15.38 1.59
CA GLY A 23 9.27 14.85 0.57
C GLY A 23 10.74 15.09 0.91
N ARG A 24 11.64 14.58 0.04
CA ARG A 24 13.09 14.80 0.18
C ARG A 24 13.47 16.28 0.19
N ASP A 25 12.73 17.11 -0.54
CA ASP A 25 12.91 18.56 -0.60
C ASP A 25 12.18 19.31 0.52
N LEU A 26 11.74 18.60 1.56
CA LEU A 26 11.01 19.11 2.73
C LEU A 26 9.65 19.75 2.42
N LYS A 27 9.16 19.62 1.18
CA LYS A 27 7.82 20.09 0.82
C LYS A 27 6.77 19.11 1.29
N TRP A 28 5.58 19.64 1.56
CA TRP A 28 4.41 18.85 1.92
C TRP A 28 4.13 17.79 0.85
N ASN A 29 4.29 16.52 1.21
CA ASN A 29 4.07 15.38 0.34
C ASN A 29 3.79 14.14 1.21
N PRO A 30 2.60 14.03 1.81
CA PRO A 30 2.28 12.92 2.69
C PRO A 30 2.20 11.61 1.89
N HIS A 31 2.99 10.62 2.27
CA HIS A 31 3.05 9.31 1.60
C HIS A 31 3.34 8.18 2.59
N ILE A 32 2.98 6.97 2.21
CA ILE A 32 3.21 5.77 3.02
C ILE A 32 4.24 4.90 2.30
N HIS A 33 5.32 4.55 2.99
CA HIS A 33 6.16 3.44 2.60
C HIS A 33 5.61 2.15 3.20
N ALA A 34 5.39 1.15 2.36
CA ALA A 34 4.96 -0.18 2.78
C ALA A 34 5.96 -1.21 2.28
N LEU A 35 6.61 -1.92 3.21
CA LEU A 35 7.37 -3.13 2.92
C LEU A 35 6.48 -4.33 3.19
N ILE A 36 6.31 -5.17 2.17
CA ILE A 36 5.48 -6.37 2.23
C ILE A 36 6.37 -7.54 1.84
N SER A 37 6.35 -8.62 2.62
CA SER A 37 7.07 -9.83 2.24
C SER A 37 6.44 -10.47 0.99
N GLU A 38 7.29 -11.00 0.10
CA GLU A 38 6.87 -11.78 -1.08
C GLU A 38 6.45 -13.21 -0.70
N GLY A 39 5.60 -13.32 0.32
CA GLY A 39 5.15 -14.57 0.91
C GLY A 39 4.50 -14.32 2.27
N GLY A 40 4.00 -15.38 2.87
CA GLY A 40 3.41 -15.34 4.20
C GLY A 40 3.43 -16.67 4.90
N ALA A 41 3.34 -16.63 6.23
CA ALA A 41 3.17 -17.81 7.07
C ALA A 41 1.68 -18.17 7.15
N GLY A 42 1.37 -19.46 7.12
CA GLY A 42 0.03 -19.98 7.34
C GLY A 42 -0.10 -20.66 8.70
N ASN A 43 -1.31 -21.14 9.00
CA ASN A 43 -1.62 -21.87 10.22
C ASN A 43 -0.87 -23.21 10.30
N ILE A 44 -0.59 -23.84 9.16
CA ILE A 44 0.10 -25.14 9.07
C ILE A 44 1.40 -24.97 8.27
N THR A 45 1.32 -24.28 7.14
CA THR A 45 2.48 -24.06 6.26
C THR A 45 3.37 -22.95 6.83
N PRO A 46 4.65 -23.23 7.19
CA PRO A 46 5.52 -22.22 7.79
C PRO A 46 5.77 -21.01 6.89
N TRP A 47 5.91 -21.24 5.59
CA TRP A 47 6.11 -20.18 4.61
C TRP A 47 5.60 -20.57 3.22
N ARG A 48 4.83 -19.67 2.60
CA ARG A 48 4.43 -19.78 1.20
C ARG A 48 4.94 -18.56 0.41
N PRO A 49 5.82 -18.74 -0.59
CA PRO A 49 6.25 -17.64 -1.44
C PRO A 49 5.11 -17.17 -2.37
N VAL A 50 5.08 -15.87 -2.65
CA VAL A 50 4.12 -15.21 -3.55
C VAL A 50 4.90 -14.34 -4.54
N LYS A 51 4.98 -14.80 -5.79
CA LYS A 51 5.79 -14.15 -6.84
C LYS A 51 5.04 -13.04 -7.60
N HIS A 52 3.75 -12.88 -7.35
CA HIS A 52 2.91 -11.93 -8.08
C HIS A 52 2.09 -11.08 -7.12
N PHE A 53 2.22 -9.77 -7.28
CA PHE A 53 1.34 -8.77 -6.71
C PHE A 53 0.58 -8.10 -7.83
N ASP A 54 -0.76 -8.15 -7.74
CA ASP A 54 -1.61 -7.44 -8.67
C ASP A 54 -1.60 -5.95 -8.35
N TYR A 55 -0.71 -5.22 -9.04
CA TYR A 55 -0.55 -3.78 -8.88
C TYR A 55 -1.81 -3.00 -9.27
N ASN A 56 -2.59 -3.48 -10.24
CA ASN A 56 -3.84 -2.84 -10.68
C ASN A 56 -4.91 -2.97 -9.61
N PHE A 57 -5.01 -4.13 -8.98
CA PHE A 57 -5.86 -4.31 -7.81
C PHE A 57 -5.41 -3.41 -6.66
N LEU A 58 -4.13 -3.40 -6.32
CA LEU A 58 -3.59 -2.62 -5.19
C LEU A 58 -3.86 -1.13 -5.33
N ARG A 59 -3.60 -0.53 -6.51
CA ARG A 59 -3.84 0.90 -6.73
C ARG A 59 -5.31 1.30 -6.64
N ASN A 60 -6.19 0.45 -7.13
CA ASN A 60 -7.63 0.68 -7.08
C ASN A 60 -8.18 0.48 -5.67
N ALA A 61 -7.74 -0.57 -4.98
CA ALA A 61 -8.09 -0.83 -3.59
C ALA A 61 -7.61 0.29 -2.68
N PHE A 62 -6.37 0.77 -2.84
CA PHE A 62 -5.83 1.87 -2.07
C PHE A 62 -6.63 3.16 -2.28
N ARG A 63 -6.88 3.56 -3.54
CA ARG A 63 -7.75 4.71 -3.86
C ARG A 63 -9.10 4.60 -3.19
N LYS A 64 -9.78 3.45 -3.34
CA LYS A 64 -11.11 3.23 -2.77
C LYS A 64 -11.08 3.35 -1.26
N VAL A 65 -10.26 2.55 -0.60
CA VAL A 65 -10.24 2.46 0.87
C VAL A 65 -9.82 3.78 1.50
N LEU A 66 -8.80 4.45 0.95
CA LEU A 66 -8.36 5.75 1.46
C LEU A 66 -9.48 6.80 1.35
N LEU A 67 -10.09 6.92 0.17
CA LEU A 67 -11.17 7.91 -0.04
C LEU A 67 -12.39 7.62 0.83
N GLU A 68 -12.79 6.36 1.02
CA GLU A 68 -13.89 6.02 1.95
C GLU A 68 -13.56 6.38 3.40
N ARG A 69 -12.33 6.10 3.85
CA ARG A 69 -11.87 6.46 5.20
C ARG A 69 -11.79 7.97 5.40
N LEU A 70 -11.41 8.73 4.38
CA LEU A 70 -11.43 10.19 4.42
C LEU A 70 -12.87 10.73 4.44
N THR A 71 -13.77 10.18 3.62
CA THR A 71 -15.20 10.55 3.67
C THR A 71 -15.81 10.26 5.03
N SER A 72 -15.49 9.13 5.66
CA SER A 72 -16.06 8.79 6.98
C SER A 72 -15.53 9.66 8.12
N ARG A 73 -14.31 10.21 7.98
CA ARG A 73 -13.69 11.10 8.98
C ARG A 73 -14.02 12.57 8.77
N ILE A 74 -14.05 13.06 7.53
CA ILE A 74 -14.28 14.47 7.17
C ILE A 74 -15.78 14.75 7.00
N GLY A 75 -16.56 13.76 6.57
CA GLY A 75 -18.00 13.87 6.36
C GLY A 75 -18.42 14.22 4.93
N PRO A 76 -19.72 14.52 4.72
CA PRO A 76 -20.33 14.65 3.39
C PRO A 76 -19.70 15.72 2.48
N ALA A 77 -19.13 16.78 3.06
CA ALA A 77 -18.45 17.85 2.33
C ALA A 77 -17.28 17.32 1.47
N PHE A 78 -16.64 16.22 1.88
CA PHE A 78 -15.54 15.61 1.14
C PHE A 78 -15.99 14.87 -0.14
N ARG A 79 -17.29 14.60 -0.33
CA ARG A 79 -17.80 13.83 -1.47
C ARG A 79 -17.41 14.43 -2.83
N LYS A 80 -17.40 15.76 -2.93
CA LYS A 80 -16.94 16.47 -4.15
C LYS A 80 -15.50 16.12 -4.48
N VAL A 81 -14.60 16.26 -3.51
CA VAL A 81 -13.17 15.93 -3.65
C VAL A 81 -12.99 14.45 -3.98
N LYS A 82 -13.69 13.55 -3.29
CA LYS A 82 -13.68 12.11 -3.59
C LYS A 82 -14.00 11.82 -5.05
N ASN A 83 -15.09 12.40 -5.58
CA ASN A 83 -15.49 12.20 -6.97
C ASN A 83 -14.43 12.73 -7.95
N GLU A 84 -13.88 13.93 -7.70
CA GLU A 84 -12.79 14.49 -8.50
C GLU A 84 -11.56 13.57 -8.51
N MET A 85 -11.21 12.94 -7.39
CA MET A 85 -10.09 12.00 -7.33
C MET A 85 -10.33 10.73 -8.16
N TYR A 86 -11.58 10.27 -8.27
CA TYR A 86 -11.91 9.14 -9.16
C TYR A 86 -11.74 9.51 -10.63
N THR A 87 -12.08 10.75 -11.02
CA THR A 87 -11.88 11.25 -12.40
C THR A 87 -10.40 11.51 -12.70
N LYS A 88 -9.70 12.25 -11.83
CA LYS A 88 -8.28 12.63 -12.03
C LYS A 88 -7.33 11.44 -11.98
N HIS A 89 -7.65 10.43 -11.18
CA HIS A 89 -6.83 9.22 -11.04
C HIS A 89 -7.60 7.98 -11.49
N ALA A 90 -8.15 8.00 -12.72
CA ALA A 90 -9.01 6.94 -13.26
C ALA A 90 -8.44 5.52 -13.06
N ASP A 91 -7.13 5.36 -13.25
CA ASP A 91 -6.41 4.09 -13.10
C ASP A 91 -6.06 3.71 -11.65
N GLY A 92 -6.44 4.51 -10.66
CA GLY A 92 -6.09 4.33 -9.25
C GLY A 92 -4.83 5.08 -8.82
N PHE A 93 -4.60 5.12 -7.50
CA PHE A 93 -3.49 5.84 -6.90
C PHE A 93 -2.14 5.16 -7.13
N TYR A 94 -1.05 5.91 -7.02
CA TYR A 94 0.28 5.33 -7.18
C TYR A 94 0.64 4.44 -5.97
N VAL A 95 1.01 3.18 -6.22
CA VAL A 95 1.35 2.19 -5.17
C VAL A 95 2.66 1.43 -5.44
N ARG A 96 3.31 1.69 -6.57
CA ARG A 96 4.52 0.98 -6.99
C ARG A 96 5.61 1.95 -7.41
N ALA A 97 6.59 2.13 -6.53
CA ALA A 97 7.89 2.65 -6.93
C ALA A 97 8.60 1.63 -7.83
N LYS A 98 9.12 2.07 -8.98
CA LYS A 98 10.03 1.22 -9.75
C LYS A 98 11.28 0.95 -8.88
N PRO A 99 11.83 -0.28 -8.88
CA PRO A 99 13.05 -0.55 -8.15
C PRO A 99 14.16 0.37 -8.68
N ASN A 100 14.77 1.15 -7.79
CA ASN A 100 16.04 1.78 -8.09
C ASN A 100 17.15 0.77 -7.78
N LEU A 101 18.30 0.89 -8.45
CA LEU A 101 19.52 0.19 -8.08
C LEU A 101 19.95 0.68 -6.69
N CYS A 102 19.41 0.07 -5.64
CA CYS A 102 19.72 0.37 -4.25
C CYS A 102 19.89 -0.93 -3.48
N THR A 103 20.87 -0.95 -2.59
CA THR A 103 21.07 -2.08 -1.69
C THR A 103 19.96 -2.12 -0.63
N PRO A 104 19.67 -3.30 -0.04
CA PRO A 104 18.64 -3.43 0.98
C PRO A 104 18.84 -2.50 2.19
N ASP A 105 20.08 -2.30 2.62
CA ASP A 105 20.48 -1.39 3.70
C ASP A 105 20.11 0.08 3.42
N ILE A 106 20.38 0.58 2.21
CA ILE A 106 19.98 1.93 1.79
C ILE A 106 18.45 2.05 1.74
N THR A 107 17.76 1.01 1.26
CA THR A 107 16.30 0.99 1.15
C THR A 107 15.64 1.04 2.51
N ILE A 108 16.12 0.23 3.46
CA ILE A 108 15.62 0.22 4.85
C ILE A 108 15.84 1.59 5.49
N LYS A 109 17.05 2.17 5.39
CA LYS A 109 17.36 3.49 5.95
C LYS A 109 16.51 4.61 5.35
N TYR A 110 16.14 4.50 4.07
CA TYR A 110 15.26 5.47 3.42
C TYR A 110 13.79 5.34 3.89
N ILE A 111 13.33 4.12 4.11
CA ILE A 111 11.94 3.83 4.53
C ILE A 111 11.72 4.11 6.01
N SER A 112 12.73 3.92 6.85
CA SER A 112 12.63 4.08 8.31
C SER A 112 12.93 5.50 8.81
N ARG A 113 13.00 6.49 7.90
CA ARG A 113 13.45 7.86 8.19
C ARG A 113 12.32 8.73 8.71
#